data_AF-A0ABD0K024-F1
#
_entry.id   AF-A0ABD0K024-F1
#
_cell.length_a   1.000
_cell.length_b   1.000
_cell.length_c   1.000
_cell.angle_alpha   90.00
_cell.angle_beta   90.00
_cell.angle_gamma   90.00
#
_symmetry.space_group_name_H-M   'P 1'
#
loop_
_entity.id
_entity.type
_entity.pdbx_description
1 polymer ?
#
loop_
_entity_poly.entity_id
_entity_poly.type
_entity_poly.pdbx_seq_one_letter_code
_entity_poly.pdbx_strand_id
1 'polypeptide(L)'
;MASEPSLSQSVDKSIDPKLTEETKHRHLHRTRELLEGAGSDEDIRRAIQDCLACATQQDIIDGILPHCRATQLEFVLRETVTAGLWQVVGSLLLDERLDDAQRSRAAVEVSSRADQDDFVKHVLQFCRTDIITARAVISKLIERHFWRAVAGLADYVQGTAVNWISDEALQHAGDADLAKIFQRLNCSTEQSMFWAMEAVRRRKWQAVTTIVSRFYKRNNVYYECVISEIMTDAKDEDVAELAATLNIAGVAATLNNEYLSNSILSECVRRRLWNSVSALLRAHSHRLSDKATRKWIIEEAIQSAEDYHLRSILPFLRRRPS
;
A
#
# COMPACT_ATOMS: atom_id res chain seq x y z
N MET A 1 20.69 8.13 -55.26
CA MET A 1 19.54 7.21 -55.14
C MET A 1 19.67 6.57 -53.76
N ALA A 2 18.81 6.72 -52.77
CA ALA A 2 17.50 7.37 -52.66
C ALA A 2 17.52 8.34 -51.46
N SER A 3 16.89 9.50 -51.61
CA SER A 3 16.70 10.48 -50.53
C SER A 3 15.41 10.13 -49.77
N GLU A 4 15.48 10.07 -48.45
CA GLU A 4 14.33 9.94 -47.55
C GLU A 4 13.41 11.18 -47.68
N PRO A 5 12.08 11.03 -47.63
CA PRO A 5 11.19 12.17 -47.52
C PRO A 5 11.06 12.58 -46.04
N SER A 6 11.51 13.80 -45.77
CA SER A 6 11.25 14.54 -44.53
C SER A 6 9.75 14.76 -44.32
N LEU A 7 9.14 14.01 -43.40
CA LEU A 7 7.80 14.28 -42.88
C LEU A 7 7.89 15.24 -41.69
N SER A 8 8.13 16.52 -41.99
CA SER A 8 7.89 17.64 -41.08
C SER A 8 6.80 18.52 -41.68
N GLN A 9 5.55 18.13 -41.45
CA GLN A 9 4.40 19.05 -41.52
C GLN A 9 3.52 18.77 -40.31
N SER A 10 3.94 19.30 -39.15
CA SER A 10 3.03 19.57 -38.05
C SER A 10 2.05 20.63 -38.53
N VAL A 11 0.84 20.19 -38.91
CA VAL A 11 -0.29 21.07 -39.16
C VAL A 11 -0.72 21.64 -37.82
N ASP A 12 -0.05 22.72 -37.41
CA ASP A 12 -0.43 23.55 -36.29
C ASP A 12 -1.60 24.43 -36.76
N LYS A 13 -2.79 23.83 -36.82
CA LYS A 13 -4.03 24.60 -36.97
C LYS A 13 -4.25 25.33 -35.66
N SER A 14 -3.86 26.60 -35.59
CA SER A 14 -4.32 27.50 -34.54
C SER A 14 -5.84 27.61 -34.62
N ILE A 15 -6.54 26.75 -33.90
CA ILE A 15 -8.00 26.82 -33.74
C ILE A 15 -8.27 28.12 -32.97
N ASP A 16 -9.11 28.98 -33.53
CA ASP A 16 -9.46 30.26 -32.93
C ASP A 16 -10.16 30.01 -31.57
N PRO A 17 -9.58 30.47 -30.44
CA PRO A 17 -10.09 30.20 -29.10
C PRO A 17 -11.50 30.78 -28.86
N LYS A 18 -11.94 31.77 -29.65
CA LYS A 18 -13.32 32.27 -29.59
C LYS A 18 -14.33 31.33 -30.21
N LEU A 19 -13.96 30.65 -31.31
CA LEU A 19 -14.82 29.67 -31.96
C LEU A 19 -15.06 28.46 -31.05
N THR A 20 -14.07 28.10 -30.22
CA THR A 20 -14.20 27.01 -29.25
C THR A 20 -15.13 27.35 -28.09
N GLU A 21 -15.12 28.58 -27.56
CA GLU A 21 -16.03 28.97 -26.46
C GLU A 21 -17.49 29.08 -26.92
N GLU A 22 -17.77 29.63 -28.11
CA GLU A 22 -19.14 29.64 -28.66
C GLU A 22 -19.67 28.23 -28.95
N THR A 23 -18.82 27.36 -29.47
CA THR A 23 -19.16 25.96 -29.76
C THR A 23 -19.46 25.22 -28.46
N LYS A 24 -18.59 25.37 -27.45
CA LYS A 24 -18.78 24.84 -26.10
C LYS A 24 -20.09 25.32 -25.47
N HIS A 25 -20.35 26.64 -25.49
CA HIS A 25 -21.57 27.20 -24.90
C HIS A 25 -22.83 26.68 -25.60
N ARG A 26 -22.79 26.53 -26.93
CA ARG A 26 -23.88 25.95 -27.72
C ARG A 26 -24.13 24.48 -27.36
N HIS A 27 -23.08 23.68 -27.20
CA HIS A 27 -23.22 22.28 -26.80
C HIS A 27 -23.76 22.15 -25.37
N LEU A 28 -23.28 22.95 -24.42
CA LEU A 28 -23.79 22.96 -23.04
C LEU A 28 -25.28 23.35 -23.00
N HIS A 29 -25.66 24.42 -23.70
CA HIS A 29 -27.05 24.87 -23.75
C HIS A 29 -27.98 23.81 -24.36
N ARG A 30 -27.59 23.25 -25.52
CA ARG A 30 -28.37 22.20 -26.19
C ARG A 30 -28.51 20.97 -25.31
N THR A 31 -27.45 20.57 -24.63
CA THR A 31 -27.47 19.40 -23.73
C THR A 31 -28.41 19.64 -22.56
N ARG A 32 -28.37 20.85 -21.98
CA ARG A 32 -29.29 21.25 -20.91
C ARG A 32 -30.75 21.23 -21.36
N GLU A 33 -31.07 21.79 -22.52
CA GLU A 33 -32.43 21.76 -23.07
C GLU A 33 -32.94 20.32 -23.27
N LEU A 34 -32.08 19.43 -23.77
CA LEU A 34 -32.42 18.02 -23.97
C LEU A 34 -32.63 17.27 -22.64
N LEU A 35 -31.85 17.59 -21.60
CA LEU A 35 -31.98 17.01 -20.27
C LEU A 35 -33.26 17.48 -19.53
N GLU A 36 -33.59 18.76 -19.67
CA GLU A 36 -34.79 19.36 -19.09
C GLU A 36 -36.06 18.95 -19.86
N GLY A 37 -35.95 18.68 -21.17
CA GLY A 37 -37.05 18.28 -22.04
C GLY A 37 -37.37 16.77 -22.07
N ALA A 38 -38.18 16.38 -23.06
CA ALA A 38 -38.48 15.00 -23.40
C ALA A 38 -37.66 14.53 -24.61
N GLY A 39 -36.36 14.88 -24.64
CA GLY A 39 -35.44 14.37 -25.65
C GLY A 39 -35.38 12.85 -25.61
N SER A 40 -35.11 12.21 -26.75
CA SER A 40 -34.85 10.77 -26.76
C SER A 40 -33.54 10.48 -26.01
N ASP A 41 -33.43 9.30 -25.40
CA ASP A 41 -32.21 8.90 -24.69
C ASP A 41 -30.97 8.94 -25.59
N GLU A 42 -31.14 8.70 -26.90
CA GLU A 42 -30.05 8.75 -27.87
C GLU A 42 -29.62 10.20 -28.20
N ASP A 43 -30.57 11.15 -28.23
CA ASP A 43 -30.25 12.57 -28.40
C ASP A 43 -29.52 13.12 -27.18
N ILE A 44 -29.98 12.75 -25.99
CA ILE A 44 -29.33 13.11 -24.71
C ILE A 44 -27.92 12.52 -24.66
N ARG A 45 -27.76 11.25 -25.03
CA ARG A 45 -26.45 10.58 -25.12
C ARG A 45 -25.50 11.32 -26.06
N ARG A 46 -25.94 11.66 -27.27
CA ARG A 46 -25.10 12.36 -28.25
C ARG A 46 -24.72 13.76 -27.76
N ALA A 47 -25.65 14.49 -27.16
CA ALA A 47 -25.40 15.82 -26.62
C ALA A 47 -24.40 15.80 -25.46
N ILE A 48 -24.50 14.81 -24.56
CA ILE A 48 -23.51 14.59 -23.50
C ILE A 48 -22.14 14.32 -24.12
N GLN A 49 -22.03 13.42 -25.10
CA GLN A 49 -20.75 13.11 -25.75
C GLN A 49 -20.11 14.34 -26.41
N ASP A 50 -20.92 15.16 -27.10
CA ASP A 50 -20.46 16.43 -27.68
C ASP A 50 -19.92 17.38 -26.60
N CYS A 51 -20.60 17.47 -25.45
CA CYS A 51 -20.11 18.27 -24.31
C CYS A 51 -18.81 17.70 -23.72
N LEU A 52 -18.72 16.39 -23.53
CA LEU A 52 -17.50 15.75 -23.01
C LEU A 52 -16.28 15.99 -23.93
N ALA A 53 -16.51 16.21 -25.23
CA ALA A 53 -15.46 16.46 -26.20
C ALA A 53 -14.92 17.91 -26.22
N CYS A 54 -15.70 18.90 -25.75
CA CYS A 54 -15.36 20.32 -25.89
C CYS A 54 -15.46 21.17 -24.61
N ALA A 55 -16.11 20.68 -23.57
CA ALA A 55 -16.29 21.39 -22.30
C ALA A 55 -15.21 21.00 -21.29
N THR A 56 -14.90 21.91 -20.35
CA THR A 56 -14.03 21.56 -19.23
C THR A 56 -14.79 20.69 -18.22
N GLN A 57 -14.06 19.98 -17.35
CA GLN A 57 -14.68 19.18 -16.29
C GLN A 57 -15.57 20.04 -15.37
N GLN A 58 -15.17 21.29 -15.09
CA GLN A 58 -15.95 22.20 -14.28
C GLN A 58 -17.27 22.62 -14.97
N ASP A 59 -17.24 22.87 -16.28
CA ASP A 59 -18.46 23.21 -17.02
C ASP A 59 -19.47 22.04 -17.00
N ILE A 60 -18.98 20.81 -17.05
CA ILE A 60 -19.82 19.61 -16.97
C ILE A 60 -20.42 19.50 -15.57
N ILE A 61 -19.61 19.72 -14.52
CA ILE A 61 -20.04 19.65 -13.13
C ILE A 61 -21.12 20.71 -12.84
N ASP A 62 -20.91 21.95 -13.26
CA ASP A 62 -21.82 23.05 -12.92
C ASP A 62 -23.01 23.16 -13.89
N GLY A 63 -22.81 22.79 -15.17
CA GLY A 63 -23.76 23.04 -16.25
C GLY A 63 -24.58 21.84 -16.69
N ILE A 64 -24.11 20.61 -16.45
CA ILE A 64 -24.78 19.37 -16.93
C ILE A 64 -25.29 18.55 -15.77
N LEU A 65 -24.43 18.23 -14.79
CA LEU A 65 -24.79 17.33 -13.69
C LEU A 65 -26.07 17.73 -12.93
N PRO A 66 -26.34 19.01 -12.62
CA PRO A 66 -27.57 19.39 -11.91
C PRO A 66 -28.84 19.04 -12.68
N HIS A 67 -28.78 19.02 -14.01
CA HIS A 67 -29.92 18.78 -14.90
C HIS A 67 -30.13 17.30 -15.24
N CYS A 68 -29.15 16.44 -14.95
CA CYS A 68 -29.29 15.00 -15.15
C CYS A 68 -30.29 14.36 -14.19
N ARG A 69 -31.11 13.46 -14.70
CA ARG A 69 -31.95 12.55 -13.90
C ARG A 69 -31.13 11.37 -13.41
N ALA A 70 -31.59 10.70 -12.35
CA ALA A 70 -30.91 9.53 -11.78
C ALA A 70 -30.58 8.45 -12.83
N THR A 71 -31.50 8.16 -13.76
CA THR A 71 -31.30 7.19 -14.85
C THR A 71 -30.21 7.61 -15.85
N GLN A 72 -29.94 8.91 -15.97
CA GLN A 72 -28.93 9.46 -16.87
C GLN A 72 -27.56 9.54 -16.20
N LEU A 73 -27.50 9.67 -14.87
CA LEU A 73 -26.24 9.76 -14.12
C LEU A 73 -25.38 8.50 -14.31
N GLU A 74 -25.97 7.30 -14.38
CA GLU A 74 -25.21 6.06 -14.67
C GLU A 74 -24.54 6.11 -16.05
N PHE A 75 -25.25 6.64 -17.05
CA PHE A 75 -24.69 6.82 -18.38
C PHE A 75 -23.55 7.85 -18.38
N VAL A 76 -23.77 9.03 -17.81
CA VAL A 76 -22.75 10.09 -17.71
C VAL A 76 -21.52 9.57 -16.96
N LEU A 77 -21.72 8.81 -15.88
CA LEU A 77 -20.66 8.18 -15.12
C LEU A 77 -19.82 7.29 -16.02
N ARG A 78 -20.41 6.33 -16.72
CA ARG A 78 -19.68 5.41 -17.61
C ARG A 78 -18.87 6.12 -18.70
N GLU A 79 -19.45 7.14 -19.34
CA GLU A 79 -18.74 7.89 -20.39
C GLU A 79 -17.59 8.73 -19.81
N THR A 80 -17.80 9.37 -18.66
CA THR A 80 -16.75 10.15 -17.98
C THR A 80 -15.63 9.27 -17.44
N VAL A 81 -15.92 8.04 -16.99
CA VAL A 81 -14.91 7.01 -16.68
C VAL A 81 -14.08 6.69 -17.92
N THR A 82 -14.75 6.49 -19.06
CA THR A 82 -14.09 6.11 -20.31
C THR A 82 -13.23 7.24 -20.88
N ALA A 83 -13.66 8.49 -20.70
CA ALA A 83 -12.94 9.68 -21.12
C ALA A 83 -11.86 10.15 -20.12
N GLY A 84 -11.73 9.52 -18.95
CA GLY A 84 -10.74 9.90 -17.93
C GLY A 84 -11.04 11.24 -17.23
N LEU A 85 -12.31 11.64 -17.16
CA LEU A 85 -12.75 12.92 -16.58
C LEU A 85 -12.93 12.80 -15.06
N TRP A 86 -11.82 12.60 -14.34
CA TRP A 86 -11.82 12.16 -12.95
C TRP A 86 -12.49 13.11 -11.94
N GLN A 87 -12.50 14.43 -12.16
CA GLN A 87 -13.21 15.36 -11.29
C GLN A 87 -14.73 15.18 -11.43
N VAL A 88 -15.21 14.99 -12.68
CA VAL A 88 -16.64 14.72 -12.95
C VAL A 88 -17.06 13.40 -12.31
N VAL A 89 -16.22 12.36 -12.45
CA VAL A 89 -16.44 11.06 -11.78
C VAL A 89 -16.51 11.22 -10.26
N GLY A 90 -15.60 12.01 -9.66
CA GLY A 90 -15.63 12.32 -8.23
C GLY A 90 -16.93 12.99 -7.79
N SER A 91 -17.37 14.02 -8.51
CA SER A 91 -18.65 14.69 -8.25
C SER A 91 -19.85 13.75 -8.38
N LEU A 92 -19.86 12.90 -9.41
CA LEU A 92 -20.91 11.90 -9.62
C LEU A 92 -20.95 10.88 -8.50
N LEU A 93 -19.82 10.35 -8.04
CA LEU A 93 -19.80 9.39 -6.94
C LEU A 93 -20.36 9.98 -5.63
N LEU A 94 -20.20 11.29 -5.42
CA LEU A 94 -20.76 11.99 -4.27
C LEU A 94 -22.25 12.38 -4.45
N ASP A 95 -22.82 12.18 -5.64
CA ASP A 95 -24.21 12.52 -5.93
C ASP A 95 -25.17 11.50 -5.28
N GLU A 96 -26.06 11.99 -4.42
CA GLU A 96 -27.03 11.17 -3.68
C GLU A 96 -28.12 10.57 -4.58
N ARG A 97 -28.27 11.06 -5.82
CA ARG A 97 -29.25 10.54 -6.78
C ARG A 97 -28.82 9.22 -7.42
N LEU A 98 -27.54 8.86 -7.32
CA LEU A 98 -27.05 7.53 -7.71
C LEU A 98 -27.24 6.54 -6.55
N ASP A 99 -27.76 5.36 -6.87
CA ASP A 99 -27.89 4.31 -5.87
C ASP A 99 -26.52 3.71 -5.49
N ASP A 100 -26.46 3.03 -4.34
CA ASP A 100 -25.21 2.46 -3.83
C ASP A 100 -24.61 1.40 -4.76
N ALA A 101 -25.43 0.67 -5.52
CA ALA A 101 -24.98 -0.37 -6.43
C ALA A 101 -24.31 0.21 -7.67
N GLN A 102 -24.89 1.28 -8.23
CA GLN A 102 -24.34 2.04 -9.35
C GLN A 102 -23.01 2.69 -8.96
N ARG A 103 -22.97 3.33 -7.78
CA ARG A 103 -21.73 3.95 -7.27
C ARG A 103 -20.64 2.91 -7.01
N SER A 104 -20.99 1.78 -6.39
CA SER A 104 -20.07 0.65 -6.17
C SER A 104 -19.46 0.15 -7.48
N ARG A 105 -20.32 -0.11 -8.48
CA ARG A 105 -19.89 -0.64 -9.79
C ARG A 105 -18.97 0.34 -10.49
N ALA A 106 -19.31 1.62 -10.50
CA ALA A 106 -18.50 2.65 -11.11
C ALA A 106 -17.16 2.82 -10.39
N ALA A 107 -17.14 2.89 -9.06
CA ALA A 107 -15.89 2.99 -8.30
C ALA A 107 -14.95 1.82 -8.60
N VAL A 108 -15.49 0.59 -8.71
CA VAL A 108 -14.76 -0.61 -9.13
C VAL A 108 -14.27 -0.49 -10.58
N GLU A 109 -15.13 -0.13 -11.52
CA GLU A 109 -14.76 0.01 -12.93
C GLU A 109 -13.66 1.05 -13.12
N VAL A 110 -13.77 2.19 -12.45
CA VAL A 110 -12.76 3.24 -12.54
C VAL A 110 -11.45 2.79 -11.92
N SER A 111 -11.49 2.10 -10.77
CA SER A 111 -10.28 1.54 -10.12
C SER A 111 -9.54 0.55 -11.02
N SER A 112 -10.23 -0.08 -11.96
CA SER A 112 -9.63 -1.01 -12.92
C SER A 112 -8.92 -0.33 -14.09
N ARG A 113 -9.20 0.96 -14.34
CA ARG A 113 -8.71 1.75 -15.47
C ARG A 113 -7.75 2.87 -15.08
N ALA A 114 -7.73 3.26 -13.81
CA ALA A 114 -6.94 4.39 -13.34
C ALA A 114 -5.52 3.98 -12.95
N ASP A 115 -4.56 4.43 -13.76
CA ASP A 115 -3.12 4.45 -13.54
C ASP A 115 -2.64 5.73 -12.81
N GLN A 116 -3.57 6.56 -12.30
CA GLN A 116 -3.27 7.90 -11.79
C GLN A 116 -3.58 8.12 -10.31
N ASP A 117 -2.63 8.78 -9.61
CA ASP A 117 -2.71 9.18 -8.19
C ASP A 117 -3.87 10.16 -7.88
N ASP A 118 -4.36 10.92 -8.86
CA ASP A 118 -5.43 11.90 -8.65
C ASP A 118 -6.83 11.28 -8.60
N PHE A 119 -7.03 10.13 -9.26
CA PHE A 119 -8.25 9.34 -9.15
C PHE A 119 -8.42 8.75 -7.74
N VAL A 120 -7.31 8.26 -7.18
CA VAL A 120 -7.27 7.68 -5.84
C VAL A 120 -7.84 8.66 -4.81
N LYS A 121 -7.53 9.96 -4.89
CA LYS A 121 -8.05 10.98 -3.96
C LYS A 121 -9.58 11.10 -3.99
N HIS A 122 -10.20 11.01 -5.16
CA HIS A 122 -11.65 11.16 -5.30
C HIS A 122 -12.40 9.90 -4.86
N VAL A 123 -11.90 8.72 -5.24
CA VAL A 123 -12.48 7.46 -4.74
C VAL A 123 -12.20 7.27 -3.26
N LEU A 124 -11.07 7.73 -2.73
CA LEU A 124 -10.81 7.79 -1.30
C LEU A 124 -11.88 8.60 -0.56
N GLN A 125 -12.31 9.75 -1.10
CA GLN A 125 -13.38 10.55 -0.49
C GLN A 125 -14.71 9.81 -0.49
N PHE A 126 -15.05 9.11 -1.58
CA PHE A 126 -16.27 8.31 -1.67
C PHE A 126 -16.24 7.08 -0.76
N CYS A 127 -15.13 6.34 -0.72
CA CYS A 127 -14.96 5.17 0.13
C CYS A 127 -15.01 5.50 1.63
N ARG A 128 -14.96 6.78 2.05
CA ARG A 128 -15.20 7.18 3.44
C ARG A 128 -16.67 7.00 3.85
N THR A 129 -17.62 7.08 2.91
CA THR A 129 -19.05 7.02 3.22
C THR A 129 -19.63 5.61 3.08
N ASP A 130 -18.99 4.72 2.30
CA ASP A 130 -19.42 3.33 2.12
C ASP A 130 -18.28 2.32 2.24
N ILE A 131 -18.33 1.51 3.31
CA ILE A 131 -17.39 0.44 3.64
C ILE A 131 -17.47 -0.73 2.64
N ILE A 132 -18.64 -1.03 2.07
CA ILE A 132 -18.81 -2.15 1.13
C ILE A 132 -18.10 -1.81 -0.18
N THR A 133 -18.34 -0.60 -0.72
CA THR A 133 -17.60 -0.13 -1.89
C THR A 133 -16.11 -0.03 -1.60
N ALA A 134 -15.71 0.50 -0.43
CA ALA A 134 -14.30 0.60 -0.05
C ALA A 134 -13.59 -0.75 -0.14
N ARG A 135 -14.22 -1.82 0.37
CA ARG A 135 -13.67 -3.17 0.28
C ARG A 135 -13.49 -3.63 -1.17
N ALA A 136 -14.51 -3.48 -2.01
CA ALA A 136 -14.46 -3.91 -3.41
C ALA A 136 -13.37 -3.16 -4.21
N VAL A 137 -13.25 -1.85 -3.98
CA VAL A 137 -12.20 -1.00 -4.56
C VAL A 137 -10.82 -1.43 -4.09
N ILE A 138 -10.63 -1.65 -2.78
CA ILE A 138 -9.34 -2.10 -2.22
C ILE A 138 -8.91 -3.43 -2.86
N SER A 139 -9.82 -4.41 -2.97
CA SER A 139 -9.52 -5.69 -3.63
C SER A 139 -9.08 -5.49 -5.08
N LYS A 140 -9.70 -4.58 -5.85
CA LYS A 140 -9.26 -4.31 -7.23
C LYS A 140 -7.94 -3.58 -7.34
N LEU A 141 -7.67 -2.63 -6.45
CA LEU A 141 -6.38 -1.95 -6.39
C LEU A 141 -5.25 -2.92 -6.04
N ILE A 142 -5.53 -3.88 -5.14
CA ILE A 142 -4.65 -4.99 -4.79
C ILE A 142 -4.33 -5.86 -6.01
N GLU A 143 -5.35 -6.34 -6.74
CA GLU A 143 -5.18 -7.19 -7.94
C GLU A 143 -4.28 -6.53 -8.99
N ARG A 144 -4.30 -5.19 -9.06
CA ARG A 144 -3.53 -4.39 -10.02
C ARG A 144 -2.21 -3.86 -9.47
N HIS A 145 -1.83 -4.25 -8.24
CA HIS A 145 -0.60 -3.82 -7.57
C HIS A 145 -0.51 -2.30 -7.31
N PHE A 146 -1.64 -1.61 -7.15
CA PHE A 146 -1.68 -0.17 -6.84
C PHE A 146 -1.52 0.10 -5.33
N TRP A 147 -0.39 -0.33 -4.77
CA TRP A 147 -0.18 -0.32 -3.31
C TRP A 147 -0.19 1.07 -2.67
N ARG A 148 0.19 2.12 -3.40
CA ARG A 148 0.08 3.50 -2.92
C ARG A 148 -1.38 3.89 -2.65
N ALA A 149 -2.29 3.45 -3.52
CA ALA A 149 -3.71 3.70 -3.36
C ALA A 149 -4.29 2.91 -2.19
N VAL A 150 -3.89 1.65 -2.06
CA VAL A 150 -4.25 0.79 -0.91
C VAL A 150 -3.77 1.40 0.41
N ALA A 151 -2.53 1.92 0.45
CA ALA A 151 -1.99 2.61 1.63
C ALA A 151 -2.74 3.91 1.96
N GLY A 152 -3.20 4.65 0.95
CA GLY A 152 -4.07 5.81 1.14
C GLY A 152 -5.43 5.43 1.72
N LEU A 153 -6.02 4.33 1.27
CA LEU A 153 -7.32 3.83 1.76
C LEU A 153 -7.21 3.31 3.20
N ALA A 154 -6.09 2.68 3.53
CA ALA A 154 -5.79 2.18 4.86
C ALA A 154 -5.86 3.24 5.98
N ASP A 155 -5.56 4.51 5.68
CA ASP A 155 -5.68 5.62 6.64
C ASP A 155 -7.15 5.88 7.03
N TYR A 156 -8.11 5.55 6.16
CA TYR A 156 -9.52 5.88 6.33
C TYR A 156 -10.34 4.72 6.88
N VAL A 157 -10.06 3.50 6.44
CA VAL A 157 -10.89 2.33 6.77
C VAL A 157 -10.41 1.63 8.05
N GLN A 158 -10.19 2.41 9.12
CA GLN A 158 -9.59 2.00 10.38
C GLN A 158 -9.88 0.53 10.79
N GLY A 159 -8.83 -0.26 11.01
CA GLY A 159 -8.86 -1.61 11.60
C GLY A 159 -9.51 -2.72 10.74
N THR A 160 -10.51 -2.40 9.92
CA THR A 160 -11.25 -3.36 9.07
C THR A 160 -10.58 -3.58 7.73
N ALA A 161 -9.90 -2.58 7.16
CA ALA A 161 -9.15 -2.74 5.89
C ALA A 161 -8.04 -3.79 5.97
N VAL A 162 -7.52 -4.05 7.17
CA VAL A 162 -6.50 -5.08 7.42
C VAL A 162 -7.00 -6.45 6.98
N ASN A 163 -8.27 -6.77 7.25
CA ASN A 163 -8.88 -8.05 6.87
C ASN A 163 -9.25 -8.11 5.38
N TRP A 164 -9.05 -7.04 4.62
CA TRP A 164 -9.37 -6.95 3.20
C TRP A 164 -8.13 -7.06 2.33
N ILE A 165 -6.94 -6.96 2.92
CA ILE A 165 -5.71 -7.40 2.27
C ILE A 165 -5.86 -8.92 2.10
N SER A 166 -5.86 -9.42 0.86
CA SER A 166 -5.92 -10.86 0.60
C SER A 166 -4.53 -11.48 0.66
N ASP A 167 -4.46 -12.80 0.80
CA ASP A 167 -3.19 -13.54 0.67
C ASP A 167 -2.54 -13.33 -0.71
N GLU A 168 -3.34 -13.15 -1.76
CA GLU A 168 -2.84 -12.78 -3.09
C GLU A 168 -2.18 -11.39 -3.05
N ALA A 169 -2.74 -10.46 -2.28
CA ALA A 169 -2.19 -9.13 -2.15
C ALA A 169 -0.74 -9.14 -1.64
N LEU A 170 -0.51 -9.90 -0.57
CA LEU A 170 0.81 -10.10 0.01
C LEU A 170 1.81 -10.74 -0.96
N GLN A 171 1.33 -11.61 -1.85
CA GLN A 171 2.18 -12.30 -2.83
C GLN A 171 2.79 -11.31 -3.79
N HIS A 172 1.94 -10.39 -4.20
CA HIS A 172 2.10 -9.48 -5.30
C HIS A 172 2.64 -8.11 -4.88
N ALA A 173 2.58 -7.80 -3.58
CA ALA A 173 3.08 -6.55 -3.04
C ALA A 173 4.60 -6.53 -2.87
N GLY A 174 5.20 -5.39 -3.22
CA GLY A 174 6.57 -5.09 -2.86
C GLY A 174 6.72 -4.97 -1.34
N ASP A 175 7.89 -5.35 -0.82
CA ASP A 175 8.18 -5.30 0.62
C ASP A 175 8.04 -3.87 1.19
N ALA A 176 8.58 -2.88 0.48
CA ALA A 176 8.47 -1.47 0.85
C ALA A 176 7.03 -0.93 0.86
N ASP A 177 6.18 -1.49 0.00
CA ASP A 177 4.78 -1.07 -0.11
C ASP A 177 3.94 -1.66 1.02
N LEU A 178 4.14 -2.95 1.33
CA LEU A 178 3.56 -3.59 2.51
C LEU A 178 3.97 -2.86 3.79
N ALA A 179 5.24 -2.51 3.93
CA ALA A 179 5.72 -1.72 5.06
C ALA A 179 4.91 -0.42 5.25
N LYS A 180 4.72 0.36 4.18
CA LYS A 180 3.93 1.61 4.23
C LYS A 180 2.47 1.36 4.62
N ILE A 181 1.86 0.29 4.10
CA ILE A 181 0.49 -0.10 4.43
C ILE A 181 0.40 -0.43 5.93
N PHE A 182 1.29 -1.26 6.46
CA PHE A 182 1.31 -1.62 7.88
C PHE A 182 1.71 -0.47 8.80
N GLN A 183 2.45 0.53 8.31
CA GLN A 183 2.76 1.76 9.06
C GLN A 183 1.52 2.63 9.26
N ARG A 184 0.52 2.51 8.37
CA ARG A 184 -0.70 3.31 8.39
C ARG A 184 -1.85 2.60 9.10
N LEU A 185 -2.06 1.31 8.82
CA LEU A 185 -3.16 0.53 9.39
C LEU A 185 -3.12 0.44 10.91
N ASN A 186 -4.22 0.76 11.59
CA ASN A 186 -4.36 0.49 13.03
C ASN A 186 -4.86 -0.95 13.24
N CYS A 187 -3.97 -1.93 13.07
CA CYS A 187 -4.27 -3.34 13.27
C CYS A 187 -4.42 -3.68 14.77
N SER A 188 -5.24 -4.69 15.09
CA SER A 188 -5.21 -5.34 16.41
C SER A 188 -3.90 -6.11 16.60
N THR A 189 -3.57 -6.48 17.84
CA THR A 189 -2.38 -7.29 18.14
C THR A 189 -2.40 -8.62 17.39
N GLU A 190 -3.55 -9.31 17.37
CA GLU A 190 -3.71 -10.59 16.68
C GLU A 190 -3.54 -10.48 15.17
N GLN A 191 -4.17 -9.46 14.56
CA GLN A 191 -4.01 -9.20 13.13
C GLN A 191 -2.55 -8.93 12.80
N SER A 192 -1.89 -8.11 13.58
CA SER A 192 -0.48 -7.75 13.35
C SER A 192 0.44 -8.95 13.44
N MET A 193 0.17 -9.88 14.36
CA MET A 193 0.89 -11.14 14.46
C MET A 193 0.68 -11.97 13.19
N PHE A 194 -0.57 -12.16 12.75
CA PHE A 194 -0.88 -12.88 11.52
C PHE A 194 -0.10 -12.28 10.32
N TRP A 195 -0.15 -10.97 10.14
CA TRP A 195 0.55 -10.30 9.04
C TRP A 195 2.07 -10.33 9.16
N ALA A 196 2.62 -10.25 10.37
CA ALA A 196 4.06 -10.40 10.58
C ALA A 196 4.51 -11.80 10.15
N MET A 197 3.80 -12.83 10.60
CA MET A 197 4.08 -14.23 10.25
C MET A 197 3.98 -14.47 8.75
N GLU A 198 2.98 -13.89 8.11
CA GLU A 198 2.80 -14.06 6.68
C GLU A 198 3.85 -13.27 5.87
N ALA A 199 4.25 -12.08 6.32
CA ALA A 199 5.36 -11.33 5.74
C ALA A 199 6.70 -12.10 5.89
N VAL A 200 6.91 -12.82 7.00
CA VAL A 200 8.07 -13.70 7.21
C VAL A 200 8.08 -14.85 6.21
N ARG A 201 6.98 -15.59 6.09
CA ARG A 201 6.87 -16.72 5.14
C ARG A 201 7.17 -16.29 3.70
N ARG A 202 6.87 -15.03 3.38
CA ARG A 202 7.06 -14.43 2.05
C ARG A 202 8.35 -13.60 1.92
N ARG A 203 9.19 -13.58 2.95
CA ARG A 203 10.49 -12.87 2.98
C ARG A 203 10.35 -11.37 2.69
N LYS A 204 9.35 -10.72 3.28
CA LYS A 204 9.07 -9.28 3.18
C LYS A 204 9.60 -8.56 4.43
N TRP A 205 10.92 -8.44 4.54
CA TRP A 205 11.61 -8.04 5.77
C TRP A 205 11.38 -6.60 6.21
N GLN A 206 11.19 -5.66 5.28
CA GLN A 206 10.82 -4.28 5.62
C GLN A 206 9.41 -4.22 6.22
N ALA A 207 8.48 -5.01 5.69
CA ALA A 207 7.13 -5.15 6.23
C ALA A 207 7.17 -5.77 7.62
N VAL A 208 7.92 -6.87 7.80
CA VAL A 208 8.15 -7.50 9.12
C VAL A 208 8.66 -6.45 10.11
N THR A 209 9.74 -5.75 9.77
CA THR A 209 10.36 -4.76 10.66
C THR A 209 9.39 -3.63 11.03
N THR A 210 8.57 -3.19 10.08
CA THR A 210 7.58 -2.14 10.31
C THR A 210 6.46 -2.59 11.25
N ILE A 211 5.90 -3.79 11.02
CA ILE A 211 4.88 -4.37 11.91
C ILE A 211 5.48 -4.54 13.31
N VAL A 212 6.61 -5.22 13.38
CA VAL A 212 7.27 -5.61 14.61
C VAL A 212 7.67 -4.38 15.45
N SER A 213 8.28 -3.36 14.86
CA SER A 213 8.65 -2.12 15.57
C SER A 213 7.46 -1.31 16.10
N ARG A 214 6.33 -1.35 15.38
CA ARG A 214 5.11 -0.63 15.77
C ARG A 214 4.37 -1.33 16.91
N PHE A 215 4.26 -2.65 16.85
CA PHE A 215 3.50 -3.45 17.82
C PHE A 215 4.30 -3.81 19.06
N TYR A 216 5.63 -3.82 18.97
CA TYR A 216 6.51 -4.00 20.12
C TYR A 216 6.17 -3.05 21.28
N LYS A 217 5.96 -1.76 20.98
CA LYS A 217 5.62 -0.75 21.99
C LYS A 217 4.31 -1.03 22.73
N ARG A 218 3.45 -1.90 22.18
CA ARG A 218 2.12 -2.18 22.73
C ARG A 218 2.04 -3.51 23.47
N ASN A 219 2.77 -4.56 23.07
CA ASN A 219 2.75 -5.86 23.74
C ASN A 219 4.04 -6.69 23.54
N ASN A 220 4.73 -7.03 24.65
CA ASN A 220 6.04 -7.69 24.66
C ASN A 220 5.98 -9.20 24.33
N VAL A 221 4.89 -9.89 24.70
CA VAL A 221 4.74 -11.35 24.59
C VAL A 221 4.68 -11.85 23.14
N TYR A 222 4.06 -11.09 22.24
CA TYR A 222 3.82 -11.52 20.86
C TYR A 222 5.08 -11.47 19.98
N TYR A 223 6.08 -10.70 20.42
CA TYR A 223 7.36 -10.59 19.74
C TYR A 223 8.14 -11.91 19.80
N GLU A 224 8.01 -12.65 20.90
CA GLU A 224 8.64 -13.96 21.08
C GLU A 224 8.06 -15.00 20.13
N CYS A 225 6.73 -15.03 19.92
CA CYS A 225 6.10 -15.97 18.99
C CYS A 225 6.54 -15.72 17.55
N VAL A 226 6.53 -14.46 17.09
CA VAL A 226 6.94 -14.11 15.72
C VAL A 226 8.41 -14.48 15.50
N ILE A 227 9.28 -14.16 16.46
CA ILE A 227 10.70 -14.53 16.37
C ILE A 227 10.90 -16.03 16.43
N SER A 228 10.22 -16.74 17.32
CA SER A 228 10.34 -18.19 17.42
C SER A 228 9.97 -18.88 16.11
N GLU A 229 8.92 -18.42 15.43
CA GLU A 229 8.53 -19.03 14.17
C GLU A 229 9.47 -18.66 13.01
N ILE A 230 9.90 -17.39 12.93
CA ILE A 230 10.98 -17.01 11.99
C ILE A 230 12.20 -17.91 12.22
N MET A 231 12.57 -18.09 13.48
CA MET A 231 13.69 -18.93 13.88
C MET A 231 13.46 -20.42 13.65
N THR A 232 12.24 -20.88 13.42
CA THR A 232 11.97 -22.31 13.18
C THR A 232 11.99 -22.61 11.69
N ASP A 233 11.29 -21.81 10.89
CA ASP A 233 11.03 -22.11 9.47
C ASP A 233 11.94 -21.37 8.49
N ALA A 234 12.64 -20.33 8.91
CA ALA A 234 13.44 -19.52 8.00
C ALA A 234 14.79 -20.18 7.67
N LYS A 235 15.31 -19.95 6.46
CA LYS A 235 16.66 -20.39 6.08
C LYS A 235 17.70 -19.56 6.81
N ASP A 236 18.94 -20.04 6.89
CA ASP A 236 20.04 -19.34 7.56
C ASP A 236 20.26 -17.91 7.03
N GLU A 237 20.07 -17.70 5.73
CA GLU A 237 20.13 -16.37 5.09
C GLU A 237 19.00 -15.45 5.56
N ASP A 238 17.78 -15.99 5.71
CA ASP A 238 16.60 -15.27 6.17
C ASP A 238 16.75 -14.84 7.64
N VAL A 239 17.34 -15.70 8.48
CA VAL A 239 17.65 -15.38 9.89
C VAL A 239 18.73 -14.31 9.99
N ALA A 240 19.77 -14.38 9.14
CA ALA A 240 20.81 -13.37 9.09
C ALA A 240 20.27 -12.00 8.63
N GLU A 241 19.41 -12.00 7.61
CA GLU A 241 18.76 -10.80 7.10
C GLU A 241 17.77 -10.22 8.10
N LEU A 242 16.96 -11.04 8.78
CA LEU A 242 16.12 -10.60 9.89
C LEU A 242 16.98 -9.99 11.00
N ALA A 243 18.07 -10.65 11.41
CA ALA A 243 18.96 -10.15 12.46
C ALA A 243 19.60 -8.80 12.10
N ALA A 244 19.94 -8.61 10.82
CA ALA A 244 20.43 -7.35 10.28
C ALA A 244 19.33 -6.27 10.21
N THR A 245 18.14 -6.62 9.71
CA THR A 245 17.03 -5.70 9.42
C THR A 245 16.32 -5.24 10.69
N LEU A 246 16.08 -6.16 11.64
CA LEU A 246 15.60 -5.80 12.97
C LEU A 246 16.60 -4.92 13.71
N ASN A 247 17.82 -4.74 13.19
CA ASN A 247 18.93 -4.07 13.85
C ASN A 247 18.85 -4.39 15.33
N ILE A 248 19.04 -5.66 15.68
CA ILE A 248 18.72 -6.14 17.04
C ILE A 248 19.47 -5.30 18.09
N ALA A 249 20.49 -4.52 17.72
CA ALA A 249 20.99 -3.41 18.54
C ALA A 249 19.94 -2.37 18.92
N GLY A 250 19.21 -1.78 17.97
CA GLY A 250 18.16 -0.80 18.21
C GLY A 250 16.91 -1.41 18.82
N VAL A 251 16.46 -2.58 18.34
CA VAL A 251 15.30 -3.25 18.93
C VAL A 251 15.64 -3.80 20.30
N ALA A 252 16.77 -4.48 20.53
CA ALA A 252 17.13 -4.90 21.89
C ALA A 252 17.65 -3.78 22.81
N ALA A 253 18.07 -2.62 22.27
CA ALA A 253 18.24 -1.40 23.04
C ALA A 253 16.89 -0.86 23.55
N THR A 254 15.85 -0.94 22.72
CA THR A 254 14.46 -0.58 23.09
C THR A 254 13.74 -1.69 23.87
N LEU A 255 14.19 -2.96 23.77
CA LEU A 255 13.46 -4.10 24.33
C LEU A 255 13.50 -4.16 25.85
N ASN A 256 14.60 -3.73 26.47
CA ASN A 256 14.90 -3.96 27.89
C ASN A 256 14.57 -5.40 28.37
N ASN A 257 14.55 -6.37 27.43
CA ASN A 257 14.06 -7.73 27.63
C ASN A 257 15.23 -8.67 27.32
N GLU A 258 15.94 -9.01 28.40
CA GLU A 258 17.12 -9.89 28.38
C GLU A 258 16.77 -11.29 27.87
N TYR A 259 15.53 -11.75 28.12
CA TYR A 259 15.06 -13.08 27.73
C TYR A 259 15.01 -13.28 26.22
N LEU A 260 14.39 -12.35 25.49
CA LEU A 260 14.30 -12.42 24.04
C LEU A 260 15.68 -12.31 23.38
N SER A 261 16.53 -11.42 23.89
CA SER A 261 17.90 -11.26 23.39
C SER A 261 18.70 -12.57 23.55
N ASN A 262 18.53 -13.25 24.67
CA ASN A 262 19.15 -14.55 24.94
C ASN A 262 18.57 -15.66 24.07
N SER A 263 17.26 -15.67 23.82
CA SER A 263 16.60 -16.66 22.95
C SER A 263 17.07 -16.54 21.49
N ILE A 264 17.11 -15.33 20.93
CA ILE A 264 17.61 -15.08 19.57
C ILE A 264 19.08 -15.47 19.47
N LEU A 265 19.90 -15.05 20.44
CA LEU A 265 21.32 -15.34 20.47
C LEU A 265 21.58 -16.85 20.58
N SER A 266 20.80 -17.55 21.40
CA SER A 266 20.83 -19.01 21.52
C SER A 266 20.55 -19.71 20.20
N GLU A 267 19.53 -19.27 19.46
CA GLU A 267 19.21 -19.85 18.17
C GLU A 267 20.28 -19.53 17.12
N CYS A 268 20.78 -18.28 17.07
CA CYS A 268 21.87 -17.92 16.16
C CYS A 268 23.13 -18.77 16.41
N VAL A 269 23.44 -19.07 17.67
CA VAL A 269 24.54 -19.96 18.04
C VAL A 269 24.25 -21.39 17.60
N ARG A 270 23.05 -21.92 17.88
CA ARG A 270 22.61 -23.27 17.48
C ARG A 270 22.71 -23.48 15.97
N ARG A 271 22.33 -22.46 15.19
CA ARG A 271 22.40 -22.45 13.72
C ARG A 271 23.75 -22.02 13.15
N ARG A 272 24.75 -21.76 14.02
CA ARG A 272 26.11 -21.34 13.63
C ARG A 272 26.16 -20.06 12.79
N LEU A 273 25.21 -19.14 13.01
CA LEU A 273 25.11 -17.84 12.34
C LEU A 273 26.07 -16.81 12.96
N TRP A 274 27.37 -17.08 12.89
CA TRP A 274 28.39 -16.34 13.66
C TRP A 274 28.49 -14.85 13.35
N ASN A 275 28.13 -14.43 12.14
CA ASN A 275 28.06 -13.02 11.78
C ASN A 275 26.94 -12.30 12.56
N SER A 276 25.77 -12.93 12.68
CA SER A 276 24.64 -12.47 13.47
C SER A 276 24.96 -12.49 14.97
N VAL A 277 25.58 -13.57 15.46
CA VAL A 277 26.07 -13.65 16.86
C VAL A 277 27.04 -12.51 17.16
N SER A 278 28.01 -12.26 16.27
CA SER A 278 28.98 -11.17 16.45
C SER A 278 28.35 -9.78 16.41
N ALA A 279 27.30 -9.58 15.60
CA ALA A 279 26.54 -8.33 15.55
C ALA A 279 25.70 -8.13 16.82
N LEU A 280 25.03 -9.18 17.30
CA LEU A 280 24.24 -9.21 18.53
C LEU A 280 25.10 -8.93 19.76
N LEU A 281 26.26 -9.59 19.87
CA LEU A 281 27.20 -9.37 20.96
C LEU A 281 27.81 -7.96 20.94
N ARG A 282 28.11 -7.41 19.76
CA ARG A 282 28.55 -6.01 19.62
C ARG A 282 27.53 -5.04 20.18
N ALA A 283 26.28 -5.25 19.78
CA ALA A 283 25.15 -4.45 20.19
C ALA A 283 24.84 -4.52 21.70
N HIS A 284 24.96 -5.71 22.30
CA HIS A 284 24.48 -6.01 23.66
C HIS A 284 25.56 -6.37 24.66
N SER A 285 26.84 -6.15 24.33
CA SER A 285 27.98 -6.46 25.20
C SER A 285 27.89 -5.85 26.60
N HIS A 286 27.18 -4.73 26.75
CA HIS A 286 26.95 -4.04 28.02
C HIS A 286 25.70 -4.54 28.79
N ARG A 287 24.84 -5.34 28.16
CA ARG A 287 23.53 -5.77 28.71
C ARG A 287 23.41 -7.26 28.98
N LEU A 288 24.33 -8.07 28.47
CA LEU A 288 24.45 -9.47 28.85
C LEU A 288 24.91 -9.50 30.30
N SER A 289 24.00 -9.35 31.26
CA SER A 289 24.32 -9.28 32.67
C SER A 289 24.43 -10.68 33.25
N ASP A 290 23.62 -11.61 32.73
CA ASP A 290 23.65 -13.00 33.15
C ASP A 290 24.97 -13.70 32.77
N LYS A 291 25.65 -14.17 33.81
CA LYS A 291 26.90 -14.93 33.71
C LYS A 291 26.65 -16.33 33.15
N ALA A 292 25.48 -16.93 33.41
CA ALA A 292 25.15 -18.26 32.94
C ALA A 292 24.93 -18.27 31.42
N THR A 293 24.15 -17.32 30.90
CA THR A 293 23.93 -17.17 29.45
C THR A 293 25.24 -16.89 28.72
N ARG A 294 26.09 -15.98 29.22
CA ARG A 294 27.42 -15.74 28.62
C ARG A 294 28.29 -16.99 28.59
N LYS A 295 28.32 -17.74 29.69
CA LYS A 295 29.08 -18.98 29.80
C LYS A 295 28.57 -20.02 28.79
N TRP A 296 27.26 -20.20 28.68
CA TRP A 296 26.66 -21.13 27.74
C TRP A 296 26.94 -20.75 26.28
N ILE A 297 26.85 -19.46 25.91
CA ILE A 297 27.22 -18.97 24.56
C ILE A 297 28.70 -19.26 24.24
N ILE A 298 29.59 -19.07 25.23
CA ILE A 298 31.02 -19.37 25.09
C ILE A 298 31.23 -20.87 24.86
N GLU A 299 30.59 -21.70 25.68
CA GLU A 299 30.73 -23.16 25.60
C GLU A 299 30.23 -23.69 24.27
N GLU A 300 29.07 -23.23 23.80
CA GLU A 300 28.56 -23.60 22.49
C GLU A 300 29.40 -23.05 21.34
N ALA A 301 29.88 -21.81 21.43
CA ALA A 301 30.79 -21.25 20.42
C ALA A 301 32.12 -22.02 20.32
N ILE A 302 32.66 -22.48 21.45
CA ILE A 302 33.86 -23.31 21.47
C ILE A 302 33.57 -24.70 20.88
N GLN A 303 32.39 -25.27 21.14
CA GLN A 303 32.02 -26.60 20.65
C GLN A 303 31.67 -26.62 19.15
N SER A 304 31.19 -25.50 18.60
CA SER A 304 30.61 -25.46 17.25
C SER A 304 31.37 -24.62 16.22
N ALA A 305 32.34 -23.79 16.61
CA ALA A 305 33.06 -22.90 15.70
C ALA A 305 34.42 -23.42 15.23
N GLU A 306 34.73 -23.22 13.96
CA GLU A 306 36.11 -23.19 13.47
C GLU A 306 36.84 -21.93 14.00
N ASP A 307 38.16 -22.02 14.22
CA ASP A 307 39.03 -21.04 14.90
C ASP A 307 38.82 -19.56 14.52
N TYR A 308 38.33 -19.30 13.30
CA TYR A 308 38.08 -17.95 12.78
C TYR A 308 36.96 -17.21 13.51
N HIS A 309 35.86 -17.88 13.86
CA HIS A 309 34.70 -17.22 14.49
C HIS A 309 34.89 -16.99 15.99
N LEU A 310 35.68 -17.83 16.66
CA LEU A 310 36.08 -17.59 18.05
C LEU A 310 36.84 -16.25 18.19
N ARG A 311 37.70 -15.92 17.22
CA ARG A 311 38.46 -14.66 17.21
C ARG A 311 37.57 -13.42 17.10
N SER A 312 36.45 -13.48 16.38
CA SER A 312 35.55 -12.34 16.22
C SER A 312 34.64 -12.11 17.44
N ILE A 313 34.40 -13.14 18.26
CA ILE A 313 33.43 -13.11 19.37
C ILE A 313 34.12 -12.93 20.74
N LEU A 314 35.31 -13.50 20.93
CA LEU A 314 36.10 -13.42 22.17
C LEU A 314 36.29 -12.01 22.77
N PRO A 315 36.50 -10.93 21.99
CA PRO A 315 36.67 -9.59 22.54
C PRO A 315 35.44 -9.07 23.32
N PHE A 316 34.24 -9.51 22.95
CA PHE A 316 32.99 -9.08 23.59
C PHE A 316 32.72 -9.83 24.89
N LEU A 317 33.14 -11.10 24.94
CA LEU A 317 32.93 -11.99 26.07
C LEU A 317 33.93 -11.76 27.21
N ARG A 318 35.11 -11.20 26.90
CA ARG A 318 36.15 -10.85 27.89
C ARG A 318 35.90 -9.54 28.61
N ARG A 319 35.00 -8.68 28.13
CA ARG A 319 34.62 -7.45 28.84
C ARG A 319 33.80 -7.82 30.08
N ARG A 320 34.38 -7.62 31.27
CA ARG A 320 33.62 -7.69 32.53
C ARG A 320 32.54 -6.60 32.48
N PRO A 321 31.28 -6.89 32.88
CA PRO A 321 30.28 -5.84 33.06
C PRO A 321 30.79 -4.90 34.16
N SER A 322 30.74 -3.60 33.89
CA SER A 322 30.94 -2.55 34.90
C SER A 322 29.76 -2.52 35.85
#